data_AF-A0A381RBH2-F1
#
_entry.id   AF-A0A381RBH2-F1
#
_cell.length_a   1.000
_cell.length_b   1.000
_cell.length_c   1.000
_cell.angle_alpha   90.00
_cell.angle_beta   90.00
_cell.angle_gamma   90.00
#
_symmetry.space_group_name_H-M   'P 1'
#
loop_
_entity.id
_entity.type
_entity.pdbx_description
1 polymer ?
#
loop_
_entity_poly.entity_id
_entity_poly.type
_entity_poly.pdbx_seq_one_letter_code
_entity_poly.pdbx_strand_id
1 'polypeptide(L)' 'MVMNRIILRPQIVFSGSHKPTPNELAALHEKALKSCFIANSIKSAVIIEQQ' A
#
# COMPACT_ATOMS: atom_id res chain seq x y z
N MET A 1 1.77 -24.69 6.99
CA MET A 1 1.08 -23.60 6.25
C MET A 1 2.09 -22.51 5.94
N VAL A 2 2.18 -22.03 4.70
CA VAL A 2 3.08 -20.93 4.32
C VAL A 2 2.26 -19.66 4.11
N MET A 3 2.67 -18.55 4.73
CA MET A 3 2.07 -17.24 4.51
C MET A 3 2.56 -16.70 3.17
N ASN A 4 1.74 -16.75 2.12
CA ASN A 4 2.17 -16.38 0.76
C ASN A 4 1.70 -14.99 0.32
N ARG A 5 0.68 -14.43 0.97
CA ARG A 5 0.04 -13.17 0.59
C ARG A 5 -0.36 -12.37 1.84
N ILE A 6 -0.11 -11.08 1.80
CA ILE A 6 -0.49 -10.12 2.84
C ILE A 6 -1.28 -9.02 2.14
N ILE A 7 -2.54 -8.84 2.55
CA ILE A 7 -3.42 -7.80 1.99
C ILE A 7 -3.54 -6.70 3.03
N LEU A 8 -3.13 -5.49 2.65
CA LEU A 8 -3.24 -4.29 3.47
C LEU A 8 -4.45 -3.49 3.02
N ARG A 9 -5.31 -3.13 3.97
CA ARG A 9 -6.48 -2.25 3.76
C ARG A 9 -6.33 -0.96 4.57
N PRO A 10 -5.39 -0.07 4.20
CA PRO A 10 -5.14 1.14 4.95
C PRO A 10 -6.37 2.06 4.86
N GLN A 11 -6.88 2.49 6.01
CA GLN A 11 -7.88 3.55 6.07
C GLN A 11 -7.15 4.89 6.11
N ILE A 12 -7.25 5.65 5.02
CA ILE A 12 -6.51 6.91 4.85
C ILE A 12 -7.49 8.07 4.85
N VAL A 13 -7.33 8.99 5.80
CA VAL A 13 -8.09 10.24 5.85
C VAL A 13 -7.17 11.36 5.42
N PHE A 14 -7.41 11.90 4.22
CA PHE A 14 -6.73 13.10 3.74
C PHE A 14 -7.39 14.34 4.32
N SER A 15 -6.62 15.16 5.03
CA SER A 15 -7.05 16.45 5.56
C SER A 15 -6.61 17.58 4.63
N GLY A 16 -7.50 18.54 4.38
CA GLY A 16 -7.25 19.70 3.52
C GLY A 16 -8.08 19.71 2.23
N SER A 17 -7.91 20.77 1.43
CA SER A 17 -8.69 20.99 0.19
C SER A 17 -8.26 20.09 -0.97
N HIS A 18 -7.07 19.50 -0.90
CA HIS A 18 -6.48 18.72 -1.98
C HIS A 18 -6.49 17.23 -1.63
N LYS A 19 -7.46 16.51 -2.18
CA LYS A 19 -7.51 15.05 -2.11
C LYS A 19 -6.77 14.50 -3.32
N PRO A 20 -5.79 13.59 -3.14
CA PRO A 20 -5.12 12.97 -4.27
C PRO A 20 -6.14 12.23 -5.12
N THR A 21 -5.94 12.28 -6.43
CA THR A 21 -6.73 11.48 -7.36
C THR A 21 -6.45 9.98 -7.13
N PRO A 22 -7.33 9.06 -7.56
CA PRO A 22 -7.08 7.63 -7.43
C PRO A 22 -5.74 7.18 -8.02
N ASN A 23 -5.31 7.81 -9.11
CA ASN A 23 -4.04 7.52 -9.77
C ASN A 23 -2.82 7.97 -8.95
N GLU A 24 -2.91 9.15 -8.31
CA GLU A 24 -1.87 9.61 -7.39
C GLU A 24 -1.81 8.76 -6.12
N LEU A 25 -2.96 8.32 -5.61
CA LEU A 25 -3.02 7.40 -4.47
C LEU A 25 -2.36 6.05 -4.80
N ALA A 26 -2.57 5.52 -6.01
CA ALA A 26 -1.90 4.32 -6.49
C ALA A 26 -0.38 4.50 -6.56
N ALA A 27 0.09 5.63 -7.12
CA ALA A 27 1.51 5.94 -7.17
C ALA A 27 2.14 6.08 -5.77
N LEU A 28 1.42 6.67 -4.81
CA LEU A 28 1.86 6.76 -3.41
C LEU A 28 1.99 5.37 -2.78
N HIS A 29 1.00 4.51 -2.99
CA HIS A 29 1.00 3.14 -2.47
C HIS A 29 2.14 2.30 -3.06
N GLU A 30 2.36 2.37 -4.37
CA GLU A 30 3.48 1.71 -5.06
C GLU A 30 4.83 2.17 -4.51
N LYS A 31 5.00 3.49 -4.35
CA LYS A 31 6.24 4.07 -3.81
C LYS A 31 6.48 3.63 -2.36
N ALA A 32 5.43 3.62 -1.53
CA ALA A 32 5.52 3.15 -0.16
C ALA A 32 5.92 1.67 -0.10
N LEU A 33 5.33 0.84 -0.95
CA LEU A 33 5.62 -0.59 -1.01
C LEU A 33 7.08 -0.84 -1.43
N LYS A 34 7.54 -0.14 -2.46
CA LYS A 34 8.92 -0.24 -2.97
C LYS A 34 9.96 0.13 -1.92
N SER A 35 9.66 1.09 -1.06
CA SER A 35 10.54 1.52 0.04
C SER A 35 10.25 0.82 1.38
N CYS A 36 9.29 -0.10 1.45
CA CYS A 36 8.90 -0.77 2.69
C CYS A 36 9.89 -1.87 3.07
N PHE A 37 10.58 -1.71 4.20
CA PHE A 37 11.52 -2.70 4.73
C PHE A 37 10.88 -4.08 4.93
N ILE A 38 9.66 -4.13 5.45
CA ILE A 38 8.97 -5.40 5.72
C ILE A 38 8.63 -6.11 4.41
N ALA A 39 8.07 -5.40 3.43
CA ALA A 39 7.73 -5.98 2.13
C ALA A 39 8.96 -6.50 1.38
N ASN A 40 10.09 -5.80 1.50
CA ASN A 40 11.36 -6.20 0.88
C ASN A 40 12.10 -7.31 1.65
N SER A 41 11.74 -7.59 2.91
CA SER A 41 12.42 -8.57 3.76
C SER A 41 11.72 -9.93 3.80
N ILE A 42 10.54 -10.06 3.20
CA ILE A 42 9.73 -11.29 3.23
C ILE A 42 9.47 -11.80 1.81
N LYS A 43 9.28 -13.11 1.68
CA LYS A 43 8.94 -13.76 0.39
C LYS A 43 7.45 -13.66 0.04
N SER A 44 6.62 -13.16 0.96
CA SER A 44 5.18 -13.06 0.79
C SER A 44 4.83 -11.87 -0.09
N ALA A 45 3.89 -12.04 -1.01
CA ALA A 45 3.40 -10.93 -1.82
C ALA A 45 2.57 -9.98 -0.95
N VAL A 46 2.97 -8.71 -0.87
CA VAL A 46 2.23 -7.66 -0.15
C VAL A 46 1.41 -6.87 -1.17
N ILE A 47 0.10 -6.82 -0.97
CA ILE A 47 -0.87 -6.18 -1.87
C ILE A 47 -1.62 -5.11 -1.08
N ILE A 48 -1.79 -3.92 -1.65
CA ILE A 48 -2.60 -2.86 -1.06
C ILE A 48 -3.94 -2.82 -1.79
N GLU A 49 -5.03 -3.07 -1.09
CA GLU A 49 -6.39 -2.93 -1.60
C GLU A 49 -6.83 -1.47 -1.44
N GLN A 50 -7.11 -0.78 -2.54
CA GLN A 50 -7.69 0.56 -2.53
C GLN A 50 -9.21 0.43 -2.39
N GLN A 51 -9.80 1.23 -1.51
CA GLN A 51 -11.23 1.25 -1.21
C GLN A 51 -11.93 2.41 -1.92
#